data_AF-A0A967ERT8-F1
#
_entry.id   AF-A0A967ERT8-F1
#
_cell.length_a   1.000
_cell.length_b   1.000
_cell.length_c   1.000
_cell.angle_alpha   90.00
_cell.angle_beta   90.00
_cell.angle_gamma   90.00
#
_symmetry.space_group_name_H-M   'P 1'
#
loop_
_entity.id
_entity.type
_entity.pdbx_description
1 polymer ?
#
loop_
_entity_poly.entity_id
_entity_poly.type
_entity_poly.pdbx_seq_one_letter_code
_entity_poly.pdbx_strand_id
1 'polypeptide(L)'
;MLIVDCEKCIGCGVCEENCPFGAIAVVDGCAVVGDGCNLCGGCVETCEVDALHIEGAEKKARADLEEWSGIWVFAEYRYGRVAPVAYELLGIGRQLADQRGVPLSAVFLGAGIEDQAGLLVAAGADTVFLVDDPFLEDYREDVYGRVLVELIREHKPEVVLAGATAIGRSVIPQVATVLGAGLTADCTGLAIREEDGMLLQTRPAFGGNVMATIVCPRSRPQMATVRPKVMVPAEPDPGRDGEVIRVVPAAGVLSSKVEVLGSVQSEQDQVNIQEVEILVAGG
;
A
#
# COMPACT_ATOMS: atom_id res chain seq x y z
N MET A 1 -26.26 -10.51 -1.25
CA MET A 1 -27.47 -10.77 -0.45
C MET A 1 -27.09 -11.61 0.76
N LEU A 2 -27.65 -11.40 1.96
CA LEU A 2 -27.37 -12.29 3.10
C LEU A 2 -28.22 -13.57 2.98
N ILE A 3 -27.55 -14.70 2.78
CA ILE A 3 -28.09 -16.06 2.71
C ILE A 3 -28.01 -16.68 4.11
N VAL A 4 -29.08 -17.37 4.50
CA VAL A 4 -29.11 -18.19 5.71
C VAL A 4 -29.27 -19.65 5.33
N ASP A 5 -28.36 -20.48 5.82
CA ASP A 5 -28.41 -21.94 5.73
C ASP A 5 -29.21 -22.47 6.93
N CYS A 6 -30.51 -22.72 6.72
CA CYS A 6 -31.39 -23.24 7.76
C CYS A 6 -31.09 -24.69 8.17
N GLU A 7 -30.26 -25.44 7.43
CA GLU A 7 -29.83 -26.77 7.87
C GLU A 7 -28.74 -26.68 8.93
N LYS A 8 -27.90 -25.63 8.88
CA LYS A 8 -26.84 -25.37 9.87
C LYS A 8 -27.27 -24.44 11.00
N CYS A 9 -28.28 -23.60 10.76
CA CYS A 9 -28.73 -22.64 11.76
C CYS A 9 -29.33 -23.36 12.97
N ILE A 10 -28.80 -23.07 14.17
CA ILE A 10 -29.29 -23.63 15.44
C ILE A 10 -30.28 -22.70 16.16
N GLY A 11 -30.69 -21.59 15.52
CA GLY A 11 -31.66 -20.66 16.09
C GLY A 11 -31.22 -19.97 17.38
N CYS A 12 -29.91 -19.76 17.59
CA CYS A 12 -29.37 -19.27 18.86
C CYS A 12 -29.71 -17.81 19.21
N GLY A 13 -30.27 -17.02 18.29
CA GLY A 13 -30.65 -15.62 18.54
C GLY A 13 -29.50 -14.60 18.56
N VAL A 14 -28.24 -15.05 18.60
CA VAL A 14 -27.07 -14.15 18.68
C VAL A 14 -27.00 -13.18 17.50
N CYS A 15 -27.33 -13.63 16.29
CA CYS A 15 -27.34 -12.77 15.10
C CYS A 15 -28.45 -11.70 15.09
N GLU A 16 -29.55 -11.93 15.81
CA GLU A 16 -30.66 -10.98 15.99
C GLU A 16 -30.26 -9.91 17.01
N GLU A 17 -29.71 -10.30 18.16
CA GLU A 17 -29.21 -9.36 19.18
C GLU A 17 -28.09 -8.47 18.66
N ASN A 18 -27.19 -9.03 17.85
CA ASN A 18 -26.02 -8.31 17.33
C ASN A 18 -26.33 -7.50 16.06
N CYS A 19 -27.59 -7.46 15.59
CA CYS A 19 -27.96 -6.69 14.42
C CYS A 19 -28.30 -5.23 14.82
N PRO A 20 -27.42 -4.25 14.53
CA PRO A 20 -27.69 -2.85 14.88
C PRO A 20 -28.84 -2.23 14.08
N PHE A 21 -29.28 -2.91 13.03
CA PHE A 21 -30.35 -2.47 12.13
C PHE A 21 -31.67 -3.21 12.35
N GLY A 22 -31.72 -4.16 13.30
CA GLY A 22 -32.91 -4.99 13.54
C GLY A 22 -33.39 -5.76 12.30
N ALA A 23 -32.46 -6.08 11.40
CA ALA A 23 -32.75 -6.65 10.08
C ALA A 23 -32.74 -8.18 10.06
N ILE A 24 -32.52 -8.83 11.21
CA ILE A 24 -32.47 -10.28 11.35
C ILE A 24 -33.38 -10.65 12.52
N ALA A 25 -34.24 -11.65 12.31
CA ALA A 25 -35.08 -12.22 13.35
C ALA A 25 -35.04 -13.76 13.26
N VAL A 26 -35.06 -14.45 14.40
CA VAL A 26 -35.17 -15.92 14.42
C VAL A 26 -36.64 -16.33 14.38
N VAL A 27 -37.05 -16.98 13.29
CA VAL A 27 -38.42 -17.50 13.09
C VAL A 27 -38.33 -19.01 12.88
N ASP A 28 -39.13 -19.77 13.64
CA ASP A 28 -39.21 -21.24 13.57
C ASP A 28 -37.84 -21.95 13.69
N GLY A 29 -36.93 -21.39 14.51
CA GLY A 29 -35.61 -21.95 14.75
C GLY A 29 -34.56 -21.64 13.68
N CYS A 30 -34.88 -20.85 12.65
CA CYS A 30 -33.92 -20.36 11.66
C CYS A 30 -33.87 -18.82 11.63
N ALA A 31 -32.69 -18.25 11.37
CA ALA A 31 -32.56 -16.81 11.15
C ALA A 31 -33.18 -16.41 9.80
N VAL A 32 -33.96 -15.33 9.80
CA VAL A 32 -34.61 -14.76 8.62
C VAL A 32 -34.18 -13.30 8.49
N VAL A 33 -33.79 -12.92 7.26
CA VAL A 33 -33.28 -11.58 6.95
C VAL A 33 -34.39 -10.75 6.33
N GLY A 34 -34.66 -9.57 6.92
CA GLY A 34 -35.61 -8.60 6.38
C GLY A 34 -34.95 -7.58 5.44
N ASP A 35 -35.79 -6.73 4.83
CA ASP A 35 -35.39 -5.73 3.83
C ASP A 35 -34.46 -4.62 4.36
N GLY A 36 -34.30 -4.52 5.69
CA GLY A 36 -33.41 -3.54 6.35
C GLY A 36 -31.93 -3.93 6.40
N CYS A 37 -31.51 -5.00 5.72
CA CYS A 37 -30.16 -5.52 5.80
C CYS A 37 -29.15 -4.65 5.02
N ASN A 38 -28.19 -4.04 5.73
CA ASN A 38 -27.11 -3.25 5.14
C ASN A 38 -25.85 -4.04 4.79
N LEU A 39 -25.88 -5.38 4.86
CA LEU A 39 -24.74 -6.25 4.53
C LEU A 39 -23.44 -5.92 5.30
N CYS A 40 -23.56 -5.43 6.54
CA CYS A 40 -22.40 -5.01 7.35
C CYS A 40 -21.52 -6.17 7.85
N GLY A 41 -21.96 -7.42 7.73
CA GLY A 41 -21.16 -8.61 8.06
C GLY A 41 -21.13 -9.04 9.53
N GLY A 42 -21.63 -8.23 10.48
CA GLY A 42 -21.57 -8.57 11.92
C GLY A 42 -22.26 -9.90 12.29
N CYS A 43 -23.36 -10.24 11.61
CA CYS A 43 -24.06 -11.51 11.79
C CYS A 43 -23.28 -12.71 11.26
N VAL A 44 -22.46 -12.53 10.21
CA VAL A 44 -21.59 -13.58 9.66
C VAL A 44 -20.42 -13.83 10.61
N GLU A 45 -19.85 -12.80 11.20
CA GLU A 45 -18.70 -12.93 12.12
C GLU A 45 -19.05 -13.59 13.45
N THR A 46 -20.28 -13.40 13.92
CA THR A 46 -20.72 -13.91 15.23
C THR A 46 -21.32 -15.32 15.14
N CYS A 47 -21.57 -15.84 13.93
CA CYS A 47 -22.19 -17.14 13.75
C CYS A 47 -21.18 -18.28 13.93
N GLU A 48 -21.15 -18.91 15.11
CA GLU A 48 -20.22 -20.01 15.43
C GLU A 48 -20.43 -21.27 14.57
N VAL A 49 -21.63 -21.44 13.99
CA VAL A 49 -22.01 -22.58 13.14
C VAL A 49 -21.90 -22.28 11.65
N ASP A 50 -21.38 -21.09 11.29
CA ASP A 50 -21.20 -20.64 9.90
C ASP A 50 -22.49 -20.78 9.05
N ALA A 51 -23.67 -20.53 9.63
CA ALA A 51 -24.96 -20.65 8.94
C ALA A 51 -25.35 -19.39 8.13
N LEU A 52 -24.58 -18.31 8.21
CA LEU A 52 -24.88 -17.02 7.58
C LEU A 52 -23.78 -16.66 6.57
N HIS A 53 -24.15 -16.36 5.33
CA HIS A 53 -23.22 -16.05 4.24
C HIS A 53 -23.72 -14.86 3.41
N ILE A 54 -22.85 -13.93 3.04
CA ILE A 54 -23.24 -12.83 2.14
C ILE A 54 -22.84 -13.19 0.71
N GLU A 55 -23.83 -13.45 -0.13
CA GLU A 55 -23.71 -13.63 -1.57
C GLU A 55 -23.13 -12.36 -2.22
N GLY A 56 -22.01 -12.50 -2.93
CA GLY A 56 -21.22 -11.38 -3.48
C GLY A 56 -20.16 -10.83 -2.52
N ALA A 57 -20.22 -11.18 -1.23
CA ALA A 57 -19.06 -11.19 -0.36
C ALA A 57 -18.52 -12.62 -0.35
N GLU A 58 -18.10 -13.09 -1.51
CA GLU A 58 -17.07 -14.12 -1.50
C GLU A 58 -15.97 -13.55 -0.59
N LYS A 59 -15.76 -14.19 0.57
CA LYS A 59 -14.47 -14.17 1.24
C LYS A 59 -13.50 -14.40 0.10
N LYS A 60 -12.82 -13.37 -0.42
CA LYS A 60 -11.74 -13.56 -1.38
C LYS A 60 -10.89 -14.62 -0.72
N ALA A 61 -10.97 -15.82 -1.27
CA ALA A 61 -10.30 -16.99 -0.74
C ALA A 61 -8.91 -16.53 -0.40
N ARG A 62 -8.48 -16.76 0.85
CA ARG A 62 -7.15 -16.48 1.40
C ARG A 62 -6.17 -16.47 0.24
N ALA A 63 -5.93 -15.30 -0.36
CA ALA A 63 -5.30 -15.24 -1.68
C ALA A 63 -4.00 -15.98 -1.53
N ASP A 64 -3.73 -17.01 -2.33
CA ASP A 64 -2.63 -17.95 -2.11
C ASP A 64 -1.37 -17.16 -1.75
N LEU A 65 -1.11 -17.06 -0.44
CA LEU A 65 -0.22 -16.01 0.10
C LEU A 65 1.21 -16.29 -0.34
N GLU A 66 1.46 -17.54 -0.72
CA GLU A 66 2.71 -18.08 -1.25
C GLU A 66 3.01 -17.61 -2.68
N GLU A 67 2.02 -17.13 -3.45
CA GLU A 67 2.27 -16.57 -4.77
C GLU A 67 2.87 -15.16 -4.73
N TRP A 68 2.85 -14.51 -3.56
CA TRP A 68 3.31 -13.14 -3.39
C TRP A 68 4.74 -13.13 -2.89
N SER A 69 5.66 -12.55 -3.66
CA SER A 69 7.08 -12.52 -3.32
C SER A 69 7.72 -11.19 -3.71
N GLY A 70 8.60 -10.70 -2.85
CA GLY A 70 9.36 -9.48 -3.08
C GLY A 70 8.85 -8.27 -2.29
N ILE A 71 9.78 -7.34 -2.05
CA ILE A 71 9.50 -6.06 -1.43
C ILE A 71 9.66 -4.99 -2.48
N TRP A 72 8.64 -4.16 -2.66
CA TRP A 72 8.65 -3.08 -3.62
C TRP A 72 8.77 -1.73 -2.94
N VAL A 73 9.58 -0.85 -3.50
CA VAL A 73 9.71 0.54 -3.09
C VAL A 73 9.27 1.42 -4.25
N PHE A 74 8.30 2.30 -4.00
CA PHE A 74 7.94 3.35 -4.95
C PHE A 74 8.98 4.46 -4.90
N ALA A 75 9.80 4.56 -5.95
CA ALA A 75 10.83 5.58 -6.08
C ALA A 75 10.20 6.86 -6.62
N GLU A 76 9.91 7.80 -5.73
CA GLU A 76 9.35 9.10 -6.10
C GLU A 76 10.37 9.91 -6.92
N TYR A 77 9.91 10.41 -8.08
CA TYR A 77 10.66 11.32 -8.94
C TYR A 77 10.05 12.70 -8.88
N ARG A 78 10.87 13.73 -8.61
CA ARG A 78 10.40 15.12 -8.58
C ARG A 78 11.51 16.06 -9.00
N TYR A 79 11.16 17.05 -9.83
CA TYR A 79 12.08 18.13 -10.24
C TYR A 79 13.37 17.64 -10.90
N GLY A 80 13.28 16.63 -11.77
CA GLY A 80 14.45 16.13 -12.47
C GLY A 80 15.33 15.18 -11.65
N ARG A 81 14.94 14.80 -10.42
CA ARG A 81 15.73 13.93 -9.54
C ARG A 81 14.88 12.96 -8.74
N VAL A 82 15.46 11.82 -8.38
CA VAL A 82 14.90 10.91 -7.37
C VAL A 82 14.82 11.64 -6.02
N ALA A 83 13.65 11.57 -5.36
CA ALA A 83 13.43 12.17 -4.06
C ALA A 83 14.26 11.44 -2.97
N PRO A 84 14.81 12.16 -1.97
CA PRO A 84 15.64 11.56 -0.92
C PRO A 84 14.96 10.39 -0.17
N VAL A 85 13.65 10.48 0.02
CA VAL A 85 12.84 9.44 0.67
C VAL A 85 12.91 8.08 -0.03
N ALA A 86 13.16 8.04 -1.34
CA ALA A 86 13.31 6.78 -2.06
C ALA A 86 14.57 6.02 -1.60
N TYR A 87 15.68 6.73 -1.36
CA TYR A 87 16.92 6.13 -0.86
C TYR A 87 16.77 5.63 0.58
N GLU A 88 16.07 6.40 1.43
CA GLU A 88 15.72 5.99 2.79
C GLU A 88 14.90 4.69 2.80
N LEU A 89 13.91 4.61 1.89
CA LEU A 89 13.05 3.43 1.73
C LEU A 89 13.79 2.21 1.17
N LEU A 90 14.73 2.41 0.24
CA LEU A 90 15.58 1.32 -0.25
C LEU A 90 16.48 0.78 0.85
N GLY A 91 16.99 1.64 1.74
CA GLY A 91 17.78 1.23 2.89
C GLY A 91 17.03 0.29 3.83
N ILE A 92 15.85 0.69 4.32
CA ILE A 92 15.01 -0.18 5.16
C ILE A 92 14.45 -1.37 4.36
N GLY A 93 14.10 -1.15 3.09
CA GLY A 93 13.59 -2.19 2.20
C GLY A 93 14.57 -3.34 2.02
N ARG A 94 15.87 -3.03 1.88
CA ARG A 94 16.94 -4.03 1.80
C ARG A 94 17.04 -4.87 3.07
N GLN A 95 17.00 -4.22 4.23
CA GLN A 95 17.02 -4.92 5.52
C GLN A 95 15.81 -5.87 5.68
N LEU A 96 14.62 -5.42 5.30
CA LEU A 96 13.41 -6.24 5.33
C LEU A 96 13.49 -7.40 4.32
N ALA A 97 14.04 -7.14 3.13
CA ALA A 97 14.18 -8.10 2.05
C ALA A 97 15.17 -9.21 2.44
N ASP A 98 16.29 -8.85 3.08
CA ASP A 98 17.29 -9.80 3.59
C ASP A 98 16.73 -10.65 4.74
N GLN A 99 15.98 -10.04 5.67
CA GLN A 99 15.30 -10.78 6.74
C GLN A 99 14.27 -11.76 6.20
N ARG A 100 13.60 -11.42 5.09
CA ARG A 100 12.62 -12.31 4.44
C ARG A 100 13.21 -13.30 3.45
N GLY A 101 14.41 -13.04 2.92
CA GLY A 101 14.99 -13.82 1.83
C GLY A 101 14.28 -13.63 0.48
N VAL A 102 13.76 -12.43 0.21
CA VAL A 102 13.05 -12.07 -1.02
C VAL A 102 13.76 -10.93 -1.76
N PRO A 103 13.57 -10.75 -3.08
CA PRO A 103 14.20 -9.65 -3.81
C PRO A 103 13.59 -8.29 -3.45
N LEU A 104 14.42 -7.24 -3.48
CA LEU A 104 14.00 -5.84 -3.37
C LEU A 104 13.87 -5.24 -4.78
N SER A 105 12.68 -4.76 -5.12
CA SER A 105 12.45 -4.06 -6.39
C SER A 105 12.10 -2.58 -6.16
N ALA A 106 12.58 -1.70 -7.04
CA ALA A 106 12.16 -0.31 -7.09
C ALA A 106 11.22 -0.10 -8.28
N VAL A 107 10.10 0.59 -8.06
CA VAL A 107 9.21 1.03 -9.14
C VAL A 107 9.48 2.50 -9.41
N PHE A 108 9.94 2.82 -10.61
CA PHE A 108 10.39 4.14 -11.00
C PHE A 108 9.61 4.64 -12.22
N LEU A 109 8.82 5.69 -12.02
CA LEU A 109 7.88 6.24 -13.00
C LEU A 109 8.24 7.71 -13.31
N GLY A 110 8.39 8.05 -14.58
CA GLY A 110 8.71 9.41 -15.02
C GLY A 110 9.01 9.51 -16.51
N ALA A 111 9.63 10.62 -16.91
CA ALA A 111 10.03 10.89 -18.29
C ALA A 111 11.53 11.23 -18.36
N GLY A 112 12.27 10.55 -19.24
CA GLY A 112 13.72 10.75 -19.42
C GLY A 112 14.53 10.37 -18.18
N ILE A 113 14.16 9.26 -17.53
CA ILE A 113 14.67 8.87 -16.21
C ILE A 113 15.62 7.65 -16.25
N GLU A 114 15.86 7.09 -17.43
CA GLU A 114 16.71 5.92 -17.64
C GLU A 114 18.11 6.07 -17.01
N ASP A 115 18.72 7.26 -17.11
CA ASP A 115 20.06 7.55 -16.54
C ASP A 115 20.10 7.48 -15.00
N GLN A 116 18.97 7.65 -14.31
CA GLN A 116 18.90 7.63 -12.85
C GLN A 116 18.56 6.25 -12.28
N ALA A 117 18.16 5.29 -13.12
CA ALA A 117 17.84 3.94 -12.68
C ALA A 117 19.04 3.26 -12.00
N GLY A 118 20.27 3.51 -12.48
CA GLY A 118 21.50 3.00 -11.88
C GLY A 118 21.74 3.48 -10.45
N LEU A 119 21.26 4.68 -10.09
CA LEU A 119 21.37 5.20 -8.72
C LEU A 119 20.51 4.39 -7.73
N LEU A 120 19.34 3.92 -8.19
CA LEU A 120 18.44 3.09 -7.37
C LEU A 120 19.02 1.69 -7.16
N VAL A 121 19.68 1.14 -8.18
CA VAL A 121 20.43 -0.13 -8.06
C VAL A 121 21.57 0.00 -7.06
N ALA A 122 22.38 1.05 -7.19
CA ALA A 122 23.48 1.32 -6.27
C ALA A 122 22.98 1.51 -4.83
N ALA A 123 21.79 2.10 -4.65
CA ALA A 123 21.15 2.26 -3.34
C ALA A 123 20.53 0.98 -2.75
N GLY A 124 20.55 -0.15 -3.47
CA GLY A 124 20.21 -1.46 -2.94
C GLY A 124 19.05 -2.21 -3.60
N ALA A 125 18.46 -1.67 -4.68
CA ALA A 125 17.47 -2.39 -5.47
C ALA A 125 18.12 -3.52 -6.30
N ASP A 126 17.55 -4.72 -6.24
CA ASP A 126 17.95 -5.85 -7.09
C ASP A 126 17.33 -5.71 -8.49
N THR A 127 16.10 -5.22 -8.56
CA THR A 127 15.36 -5.00 -9.81
C THR A 127 14.76 -3.60 -9.83
N VAL A 128 14.88 -2.89 -10.94
CA VAL A 128 14.23 -1.59 -11.14
C VAL A 128 13.21 -1.71 -12.27
N PHE A 129 11.92 -1.61 -11.93
CA PHE A 129 10.85 -1.48 -12.90
C PHE A 129 10.79 -0.03 -13.38
N LEU A 130 11.31 0.19 -14.58
CA LEU A 130 11.41 1.50 -15.20
C LEU A 130 10.24 1.70 -16.16
N VAL A 131 9.40 2.70 -15.88
CA VAL A 131 8.40 3.20 -16.81
C VAL A 131 8.79 4.60 -17.23
N ASP A 132 9.42 4.70 -18.40
CA ASP A 132 9.83 5.95 -19.01
C ASP A 132 8.87 6.30 -20.15
N ASP A 133 7.98 7.26 -19.89
CA ASP A 133 7.04 7.78 -20.88
C ASP A 133 6.87 9.30 -20.72
N PRO A 134 6.91 10.10 -21.82
CA PRO A 134 6.71 11.55 -21.77
C PRO A 134 5.41 11.98 -21.09
N PHE A 135 4.36 11.14 -21.11
CA PHE A 135 3.09 11.43 -20.46
C PHE A 135 3.18 11.46 -18.92
N LEU A 136 4.26 10.92 -18.36
CA LEU A 136 4.57 10.89 -16.93
C LEU A 136 5.50 12.04 -16.49
N GLU A 137 5.80 13.00 -17.37
CA GLU A 137 6.58 14.19 -17.00
C GLU A 137 5.89 14.98 -15.88
N ASP A 138 4.59 15.23 -16.03
CA ASP A 138 3.76 15.83 -15.00
C ASP A 138 3.11 14.75 -14.12
N TYR A 139 3.24 14.92 -12.81
CA TYR A 139 2.59 14.03 -11.84
C TYR A 139 1.07 14.09 -11.98
N ARG A 140 0.46 12.92 -12.23
CA ARG A 140 -0.99 12.71 -12.25
C ARG A 140 -1.32 11.46 -11.43
N GLU A 141 -2.06 11.66 -10.36
CA GLU A 141 -2.37 10.60 -9.39
C GLU A 141 -3.06 9.39 -10.03
N ASP A 142 -3.97 9.61 -10.97
CA ASP A 142 -4.75 8.54 -11.60
C ASP A 142 -3.92 7.69 -12.56
N VAL A 143 -2.99 8.30 -13.30
CA VAL A 143 -2.07 7.59 -14.20
C VAL A 143 -1.08 6.76 -13.38
N TYR A 144 -0.43 7.38 -12.40
CA TYR A 144 0.54 6.70 -11.53
C TYR A 144 -0.12 5.54 -10.79
N GLY A 145 -1.33 5.76 -10.26
CA GLY A 145 -2.10 4.73 -9.57
C GLY A 145 -2.45 3.54 -10.46
N ARG A 146 -2.88 3.77 -11.71
CA ARG A 146 -3.18 2.68 -12.65
C ARG A 146 -1.94 1.87 -13.02
N VAL A 147 -0.83 2.54 -13.33
CA VAL A 147 0.44 1.85 -13.65
C VAL A 147 0.88 0.98 -12.48
N LEU A 148 0.85 1.52 -11.24
CA LEU A 148 1.20 0.75 -10.05
C LEU A 148 0.28 -0.46 -9.84
N VAL A 149 -1.04 -0.29 -10.03
CA VAL A 149 -2.00 -1.39 -9.89
C VAL A 149 -1.74 -2.50 -10.90
N GLU A 150 -1.42 -2.17 -12.15
CA GLU A 150 -1.09 -3.17 -13.17
C GLU A 150 0.17 -3.94 -12.84
N LEU A 151 1.26 -3.22 -12.51
CA LEU A 151 2.53 -3.83 -12.12
C LEU A 151 2.36 -4.75 -10.90
N ILE A 152 1.63 -4.31 -9.88
CA ILE A 152 1.38 -5.11 -8.67
C ILE A 152 0.55 -6.36 -8.99
N ARG A 153 -0.42 -6.28 -9.90
CA ARG A 153 -1.23 -7.44 -10.31
C ARG A 153 -0.42 -8.46 -11.11
N GLU A 154 0.51 -8.01 -11.92
CA GLU A 154 1.37 -8.85 -12.75
C GLU A 154 2.44 -9.56 -11.93
N HIS A 155 3.17 -8.82 -11.09
CA HIS A 155 4.34 -9.34 -10.37
C HIS A 155 4.07 -9.76 -8.92
N LYS A 156 2.90 -9.43 -8.37
CA LYS A 156 2.43 -9.85 -7.02
C LYS A 156 3.48 -9.68 -5.89
N PRO A 157 3.95 -8.45 -5.59
CA PRO A 157 4.88 -8.22 -4.47
C PRO A 157 4.25 -8.46 -3.09
N GLU A 158 4.98 -9.06 -2.15
CA GLU A 158 4.47 -9.27 -0.79
C GLU A 158 4.26 -7.95 -0.03
N VAL A 159 5.17 -6.99 -0.21
CA VAL A 159 5.20 -5.70 0.49
C VAL A 159 5.37 -4.55 -0.51
N VAL A 160 4.64 -3.46 -0.33
CA VAL A 160 4.82 -2.21 -1.11
C VAL A 160 5.03 -1.04 -0.15
N LEU A 161 6.19 -0.40 -0.26
CA LEU A 161 6.61 0.74 0.55
C LEU A 161 6.62 2.02 -0.29
N ALA A 162 6.20 3.13 0.30
CA ALA A 162 6.22 4.43 -0.35
C ALA A 162 6.48 5.56 0.66
N GLY A 163 6.91 6.72 0.18
CA GLY A 163 7.12 7.88 1.05
C GLY A 163 5.80 8.49 1.50
N ALA A 164 5.70 8.93 2.75
CA ALA A 164 4.55 9.70 3.25
C ALA A 164 4.60 11.18 2.80
N THR A 165 5.02 11.43 1.56
CA THR A 165 5.06 12.74 0.90
C THR A 165 3.67 13.12 0.36
N ALA A 166 3.54 14.31 -0.24
CA ALA A 166 2.29 14.70 -0.90
C ALA A 166 1.90 13.73 -2.03
N ILE A 167 2.88 13.24 -2.80
CA ILE A 167 2.66 12.27 -3.88
C ILE A 167 2.28 10.90 -3.31
N GLY A 168 3.10 10.34 -2.42
CA GLY A 168 2.85 9.00 -1.89
C GLY A 168 1.57 8.92 -1.05
N ARG A 169 1.19 9.99 -0.33
CA ARG A 169 -0.09 10.05 0.39
C ARG A 169 -1.31 10.24 -0.52
N SER A 170 -1.13 10.66 -1.77
CA SER A 170 -2.19 10.76 -2.78
C SER A 170 -2.38 9.43 -3.51
N VAL A 171 -1.32 8.86 -4.10
CA VAL A 171 -1.44 7.70 -4.98
C VAL A 171 -1.62 6.36 -4.24
N ILE A 172 -0.93 6.15 -3.12
CA ILE A 172 -0.88 4.83 -2.47
C ILE A 172 -2.21 4.41 -1.84
N PRO A 173 -3.00 5.29 -1.19
CA PRO A 173 -4.34 4.93 -0.73
C PRO A 173 -5.29 4.53 -1.86
N GLN A 174 -5.17 5.19 -3.02
CA GLN A 174 -5.94 4.83 -4.21
C GLN A 174 -5.57 3.43 -4.69
N VAL A 175 -4.28 3.13 -4.83
CA VAL A 175 -3.77 1.81 -5.21
C VAL A 175 -4.25 0.72 -4.22
N ALA A 176 -4.12 0.97 -2.93
CA ALA A 176 -4.56 0.04 -1.88
C ALA A 176 -6.07 -0.27 -1.98
N THR A 177 -6.89 0.76 -2.22
CA THR A 177 -8.35 0.61 -2.37
C THR A 177 -8.70 -0.24 -3.59
N VAL A 178 -8.05 -0.02 -4.73
CA VAL A 178 -8.30 -0.77 -5.98
C VAL A 178 -7.87 -2.24 -5.85
N LEU A 179 -6.81 -2.52 -5.09
CA LEU A 179 -6.33 -3.88 -4.85
C LEU A 179 -7.11 -4.59 -3.73
N GLY A 180 -7.79 -3.85 -2.86
CA GLY A 180 -8.36 -4.38 -1.61
C GLY A 180 -7.28 -4.74 -0.59
N ALA A 181 -6.15 -4.03 -0.62
CA ALA A 181 -4.99 -4.25 0.22
C ALA A 181 -5.06 -3.45 1.52
N GLY A 182 -4.35 -3.92 2.56
CA GLY A 182 -4.18 -3.15 3.80
C GLY A 182 -3.09 -2.10 3.64
N LEU A 183 -3.34 -0.87 4.13
CA LEU A 183 -2.38 0.24 4.09
C LEU A 183 -2.20 0.85 5.48
N THR A 184 -0.96 0.89 5.97
CA THR A 184 -0.61 1.70 7.16
C THR A 184 0.08 2.98 6.74
N ALA A 185 -0.52 4.11 7.10
CA ALA A 185 0.03 5.41 6.74
C ALA A 185 1.08 5.92 7.75
N ASP A 186 2.05 6.70 7.26
CA ASP A 186 3.00 7.50 8.07
C ASP A 186 3.72 6.67 9.18
N CYS A 187 4.26 5.52 8.77
CA CYS A 187 5.01 4.62 9.62
C CYS A 187 6.35 5.23 10.01
N THR A 188 6.76 4.98 11.25
CA THR A 188 8.07 5.37 11.80
C THR A 188 8.97 4.17 12.09
N GLY A 189 8.44 2.95 12.00
CA GLY A 189 9.21 1.72 12.17
C GLY A 189 8.61 0.59 11.35
N LEU A 190 9.48 -0.19 10.72
CA LEU A 190 9.13 -1.38 9.96
C LEU A 190 10.02 -2.53 10.41
N ALA A 191 9.44 -3.70 10.65
CA ALA A 191 10.18 -4.92 10.97
C ALA A 191 9.44 -6.14 10.43
N ILE A 192 10.16 -7.23 10.19
CA ILE A 192 9.58 -8.53 9.87
C ILE A 192 9.51 -9.37 11.15
N ARG A 193 8.35 -9.95 11.44
CA ARG A 193 8.19 -10.84 12.60
C ARG A 193 8.74 -12.24 12.29
N GLU A 194 9.76 -12.72 12.99
CA GLU A 194 10.44 -13.99 12.66
C GLU A 194 9.51 -15.23 12.54
N GLU A 195 8.41 -15.28 13.29
CA GLU A 195 7.51 -16.44 13.34
C GLU A 195 6.67 -16.64 12.06
N ASP A 196 6.16 -15.57 11.47
CA ASP A 196 5.26 -15.60 10.31
C ASP A 196 5.67 -14.68 9.16
N GLY A 197 6.73 -13.90 9.40
CA GLY A 197 7.24 -12.71 8.70
C GLY A 197 6.21 -11.78 8.09
N MET A 198 5.14 -11.55 8.83
CA MET A 198 4.29 -10.40 8.58
C MET A 198 5.07 -9.10 8.82
N LEU A 199 4.70 -8.07 8.07
CA LEU A 199 5.28 -6.74 8.22
C LEU A 199 4.65 -6.04 9.42
N LEU A 200 5.47 -5.83 10.46
CA LEU A 200 5.14 -5.02 11.63
C LEU A 200 5.26 -3.54 11.27
N GLN A 201 4.13 -2.86 11.16
CA GLN A 201 4.07 -1.46 10.75
C GLN A 201 3.81 -0.59 11.97
N THR A 202 4.86 0.01 12.52
CA THR A 202 4.76 0.85 13.71
C THR A 202 4.56 2.30 13.30
N ARG A 203 3.47 2.90 13.79
CA ARG A 203 3.17 4.32 13.56
C ARG A 203 2.69 5.03 14.84
N PRO A 204 2.95 6.34 14.94
CA PRO A 204 2.27 7.19 15.91
C PRO A 204 0.81 7.45 15.49
N ALA A 205 -0.08 7.42 16.47
CA ALA A 205 -1.49 7.80 16.41
C ALA A 205 -1.80 8.82 17.51
N PHE A 206 -2.99 9.45 17.46
CA PHE A 206 -3.45 10.44 18.45
C PHE A 206 -2.43 11.56 18.71
N GLY A 207 -1.94 12.21 17.64
CA GLY A 207 -0.97 13.31 17.74
C GLY A 207 0.43 12.89 18.21
N GLY A 208 0.75 11.59 18.20
CA GLY A 208 2.04 11.06 18.65
C GLY A 208 2.01 10.42 20.04
N ASN A 209 0.88 10.47 20.75
CA ASN A 209 0.78 9.97 22.12
C ASN A 209 0.63 8.44 22.21
N VAL A 210 0.20 7.79 21.13
CA VAL A 210 0.01 6.35 21.09
C VAL A 210 0.86 5.78 19.96
N MET A 211 1.68 4.78 20.29
CA MET A 211 2.39 3.99 19.28
C MET A 211 1.58 2.72 19.02
N ALA A 212 1.21 2.50 17.77
CA ALA A 212 0.48 1.32 17.34
C ALA A 212 1.33 0.54 16.32
N THR A 213 1.46 -0.76 16.55
CA THR A 213 2.01 -1.69 15.57
C THR A 213 0.86 -2.43 14.90
N ILE A 214 0.70 -2.19 13.61
CA ILE A 214 -0.39 -2.71 12.79
C ILE A 214 0.17 -3.81 11.90
N VAL A 215 -0.62 -4.87 11.72
CA VAL A 215 -0.30 -6.00 10.85
C VAL A 215 -1.47 -6.28 9.93
N CYS A 216 -1.17 -6.71 8.70
CA CYS A 216 -2.17 -7.04 7.68
C CYS A 216 -2.09 -8.55 7.36
N PRO A 217 -2.69 -9.42 8.20
CA PRO A 217 -2.48 -10.87 8.10
C PRO A 217 -3.19 -11.53 6.91
N ARG A 218 -4.21 -10.88 6.36
CA ARG A 218 -5.12 -11.47 5.35
C ARG A 218 -5.10 -10.77 4.00
N SER A 219 -4.36 -9.66 3.85
CA SER A 219 -4.32 -8.88 2.62
C SER A 219 -2.92 -8.82 2.03
N ARG A 220 -2.86 -8.82 0.70
CA ARG A 220 -1.64 -8.63 -0.09
C ARG A 220 -1.94 -7.67 -1.26
N PRO A 221 -0.97 -6.83 -1.66
CA PRO A 221 0.31 -6.57 -0.96
C PRO A 221 0.09 -5.96 0.43
N GLN A 222 1.05 -6.12 1.34
CA GLN A 222 1.09 -5.34 2.58
C GLN A 222 1.66 -3.97 2.25
N MET A 223 0.86 -2.91 2.40
CA MET A 223 1.27 -1.57 1.98
C MET A 223 1.57 -0.67 3.18
N ALA A 224 2.65 0.11 3.10
CA ALA A 224 2.97 1.11 4.11
C ALA A 224 3.50 2.39 3.46
N THR A 225 3.03 3.54 3.94
CA THR A 225 3.76 4.80 3.70
C THR A 225 4.65 5.11 4.89
N VAL A 226 5.89 5.51 4.64
CA VAL A 226 6.91 5.75 5.68
C VAL A 226 7.20 7.24 5.77
N ARG A 227 7.31 7.74 6.99
CA ARG A 227 7.64 9.14 7.25
C ARG A 227 9.05 9.45 6.71
N PRO A 228 9.20 10.51 5.89
CA PRO A 228 10.53 10.97 5.45
C PRO A 228 11.43 11.31 6.64
N LYS A 229 12.75 11.13 6.47
CA LYS A 229 13.81 11.39 7.46
C LYS A 229 13.79 10.49 8.71
N VAL A 230 13.00 9.42 8.70
CA VAL A 230 13.00 8.44 9.82
C VAL A 230 13.93 7.27 9.53
N MET A 231 13.99 6.83 8.28
CA MET A 231 14.84 5.72 7.87
C MET A 231 16.19 6.25 7.41
N VAL A 232 17.23 5.45 7.62
CA VAL A 232 18.59 5.78 7.18
C VAL A 232 18.78 5.22 5.77
N PRO A 233 19.20 6.03 4.79
CA PRO A 233 19.51 5.52 3.45
C PRO A 233 20.71 4.57 3.52
N ALA A 234 20.71 3.53 2.69
CA ALA A 234 21.87 2.66 2.56
C ALA A 234 23.05 3.43 1.92
N GLU A 235 24.27 3.05 2.28
CA GLU A 235 25.45 3.53 1.57
C GLU A 235 25.41 2.99 0.13
N PRO A 236 25.48 3.85 -0.89
CA PRO A 236 25.41 3.41 -2.27
C PRO A 236 26.63 2.55 -2.61
N ASP A 237 26.37 1.37 -3.17
CA ASP A 237 27.38 0.44 -3.66
C ASP A 237 27.39 0.44 -5.20
N PRO A 238 28.34 1.13 -5.84
CA PRO A 238 28.41 1.20 -7.30
C PRO A 238 28.73 -0.14 -7.97
N GLY A 239 29.23 -1.13 -7.21
CA GLY A 239 29.57 -2.46 -7.72
C GLY A 239 28.41 -3.45 -7.68
N ARG A 240 27.22 -3.03 -7.22
CA ARG A 240 26.04 -3.89 -7.16
C ARG A 240 25.45 -4.11 -8.55
N ASP A 241 25.37 -5.37 -8.95
CA ASP A 241 24.63 -5.77 -10.14
C ASP A 241 23.13 -5.75 -9.84
N GLY A 242 22.35 -5.09 -10.70
CA GLY A 242 20.89 -5.07 -10.63
C GLY A 242 20.28 -5.06 -12.03
N GLU A 243 19.05 -5.57 -12.14
CA GLU A 243 18.34 -5.68 -13.40
C GLU A 243 17.37 -4.50 -13.58
N VAL A 244 17.51 -3.77 -14.69
CA VAL A 244 16.54 -2.71 -15.05
C VAL A 244 15.56 -3.29 -16.06
N ILE A 245 14.31 -3.48 -15.63
CA ILE A 245 13.22 -3.99 -16.46
C ILE A 245 12.41 -2.80 -16.98
N ARG A 246 12.52 -2.54 -18.28
CA ARG A 246 11.69 -1.51 -18.93
C ARG A 246 10.28 -2.04 -19.12
N VAL A 247 9.32 -1.40 -18.48
CA VAL A 247 7.90 -1.73 -18.62
C VAL A 247 7.22 -0.68 -19.48
N VAL A 248 6.54 -1.15 -20.53
CA VAL A 248 5.73 -0.29 -21.41
C VAL A 248 4.27 -0.43 -20.96
N PRO A 249 3.63 0.64 -20.44
CA PRO A 249 2.25 0.58 -20.00
C PRO A 249 1.30 0.24 -21.16
N ALA A 250 0.23 -0.49 -20.88
CA ALA A 250 -0.76 -0.83 -21.90
C ALA A 250 -1.48 0.41 -22.43
N ALA A 251 -1.95 0.33 -23.69
CA ALA A 251 -2.72 1.40 -24.33
C ALA A 251 -4.02 1.65 -23.54
N GLY A 252 -4.17 2.86 -22.98
CA GLY A 252 -5.33 3.27 -22.17
C GLY A 252 -5.00 3.57 -20.70
N VAL A 253 -3.88 3.07 -20.20
CA VAL A 253 -3.38 3.34 -18.84
C VAL A 253 -2.94 4.80 -18.71
N LEU A 254 -2.25 5.28 -19.75
CA LEU A 254 -1.80 6.66 -19.93
C LEU A 254 -2.96 7.56 -20.41
N SER A 255 -4.06 7.57 -19.67
CA SER A 255 -5.19 8.47 -19.93
C SER A 255 -5.66 9.09 -18.63
N SER A 256 -5.79 10.41 -18.63
CA SER A 256 -6.17 11.18 -17.46
C SER A 256 -7.37 12.06 -17.77
N LYS A 257 -8.27 12.21 -16.79
CA LYS A 257 -9.31 13.27 -16.82
C LYS A 257 -8.79 14.60 -16.28
N VAL A 258 -7.61 14.58 -15.67
CA VAL A 258 -6.90 15.71 -15.09
C VAL A 258 -5.87 16.22 -16.10
N GLU A 259 -5.97 17.51 -16.41
CA GLU A 259 -5.01 18.23 -17.23
C GLU A 259 -4.16 19.15 -16.33
N VAL A 260 -2.84 19.04 -16.46
CA VAL A 260 -1.89 19.89 -15.72
C VAL A 260 -1.62 21.11 -16.59
N LEU A 261 -2.17 22.26 -16.21
CA LEU A 261 -2.02 23.52 -16.96
C LEU A 261 -0.64 24.15 -16.80
N GLY A 262 0.06 23.82 -15.71
CA GLY A 262 1.40 24.30 -15.43
C GLY A 262 1.81 24.04 -13.99
N SER A 263 3.10 23.79 -13.79
CA SER A 263 3.71 23.62 -12.48
C SER A 263 4.50 24.87 -12.12
N VAL A 264 4.08 25.58 -11.07
CA VAL A 264 4.83 26.74 -10.56
C VAL A 264 5.76 26.26 -9.46
N GLN A 265 7.05 26.18 -9.76
CA GLN A 265 8.06 26.13 -8.70
C GLN A 265 8.24 27.54 -8.18
N SER A 266 7.88 27.77 -6.92
CA SER A 266 8.15 29.07 -6.32
C SER A 266 9.65 29.18 -6.11
N GLU A 267 10.30 30.09 -6.85
CA GLU A 267 11.63 30.62 -6.52
C GLU A 267 11.49 31.52 -5.28
N GLN A 268 11.13 30.93 -4.14
CA GLN A 268 11.38 31.62 -2.89
C GLN A 268 12.83 31.29 -2.52
N ASP A 269 13.65 32.32 -2.34
CA ASP A 269 14.91 32.29 -1.58
C ASP A 269 14.74 31.78 -0.12
N GLN A 270 13.53 31.33 0.25
CA GLN A 270 13.23 30.64 1.49
C GLN A 270 13.46 29.15 1.29
N VAL A 271 14.58 28.69 1.83
CA VAL A 271 14.88 27.27 1.99
C VAL A 271 13.67 26.59 2.64
N ASN A 272 13.15 25.52 2.04
CA ASN A 272 12.04 24.75 2.60
C ASN A 272 12.45 24.27 4.01
N ILE A 273 11.78 24.77 5.05
CA ILE A 273 12.09 24.41 6.44
C ILE A 273 11.95 22.92 6.73
N GLN A 274 11.25 22.18 5.87
CA GLN A 274 11.14 20.72 5.96
C GLN A 274 12.36 20.00 5.39
N GLU A 275 13.17 20.66 4.56
CA GLU A 275 14.35 20.09 3.89
C GLU A 275 15.67 20.53 4.54
N VAL A 276 15.67 21.55 5.41
CA VAL A 276 16.88 21.97 6.13
C VAL A 276 17.36 20.93 7.14
N GLU A 277 18.68 20.83 7.30
CA GLU A 277 19.33 20.04 8.35
C GLU A 277 19.26 20.75 9.71
N ILE A 278 19.35 22.09 9.72
CA ILE A 278 19.38 22.91 10.93
C ILE A 278 18.35 24.03 10.77
N LEU A 279 17.40 24.09 11.71
CA LEU A 279 16.39 25.15 11.80
C LEU A 279 16.64 25.97 13.08
N VAL A 280 16.90 27.27 12.92
CA VAL A 280 16.96 28.20 14.05
C VAL A 280 15.65 28.97 14.10
N ALA A 281 14.80 28.68 15.08
CA ALA A 281 13.54 29.36 15.29
C ALA A 281 13.67 30.42 16.41
N GLY A 282 13.29 31.66 16.11
CA GLY A 282 13.13 32.74 17.10
C GLY A 282 11.65 33.00 17.34
N GLY A 283 11.27 33.13 18.62
CA GLY A 283 9.92 33.46 19.07
C GLY A 283 9.90 34.73 19.90
#